data_AF-A0A444R7J7-F1
#
_entry.id   AF-A0A444R7J7-F1
#
_cell.length_a   1.000
_cell.length_b   1.000
_cell.length_c   1.000
_cell.angle_alpha   90.00
_cell.angle_beta   90.00
_cell.angle_gamma   90.00
#
_symmetry.space_group_name_H-M   'P 1'
#
loop_
_entity.id
_entity.type
_entity.pdbx_description
1 polymer ?
#
loop_
_entity_poly.entity_id
_entity_poly.type
_entity_poly.pdbx_seq_one_letter_code
_entity_poly.pdbx_strand_id
1 'polypeptide(L)'
;MAFKFKTFAAVGALIGSLALVGCGQDEKDPNHIKVGVIVGAEQQVAEVAQKVAKDKYGLDVELVTFNDYVLPNEALSKGDIDANAFQHKPYLDQQLKDRGYKLVAVGNTFVYPIAGYSKKIKSLDELQDGSQVAVPNDPTNLGRSLLLLQKVGLIKLKDGVGLLPTV
;
A
#
# COMPACT_ATOMS: atom_id res chain seq x y z
N MET A 1 48.28 55.08 23.83
CA MET A 1 46.84 54.86 23.59
C MET A 1 46.65 53.41 23.18
N ALA A 2 46.08 52.56 24.04
CA ALA A 2 45.89 51.13 23.76
C ALA A 2 44.40 50.82 23.81
N PHE A 3 43.78 50.68 22.64
CA PHE A 3 42.37 50.29 22.52
C PHE A 3 42.22 48.80 22.87
N LYS A 4 41.38 48.50 23.86
CA LYS A 4 41.09 47.15 24.34
C LYS A 4 40.24 46.38 23.32
N PHE A 5 40.89 45.54 22.52
CA PHE A 5 40.28 44.65 21.52
C PHE A 5 39.41 43.49 22.08
N LYS A 6 39.36 43.31 23.41
CA LYS A 6 38.71 42.14 24.03
C LYS A 6 37.18 42.23 24.15
N THR A 7 36.59 43.40 23.95
CA THR A 7 35.14 43.59 24.16
C THR A 7 34.28 43.31 22.92
N PHE A 8 34.86 43.33 21.71
CA PHE A 8 34.12 43.09 20.47
C PHE A 8 33.90 41.59 20.15
N ALA A 9 34.76 40.70 20.64
CA ALA A 9 34.62 39.27 20.41
C ALA A 9 33.44 38.63 21.18
N ALA A 10 33.06 39.21 22.33
CA ALA A 10 31.97 38.68 23.16
C ALA A 10 30.57 38.99 22.61
N VAL A 11 30.41 40.08 21.85
CA VAL A 11 29.11 40.47 21.28
C VAL A 11 28.82 39.70 19.98
N GLY A 12 29.85 39.39 19.17
CA GLY A 12 29.69 38.57 17.97
C GLY A 12 29.31 37.12 18.26
N ALA A 13 29.78 36.56 19.38
CA ALA A 13 29.48 35.19 19.79
C ALA A 13 28.04 35.00 20.31
N LEU A 14 27.42 36.03 20.91
CA LEU A 14 26.02 35.95 21.35
C LEU A 14 25.01 36.09 20.21
N ILE A 15 25.36 36.78 19.12
CA ILE A 15 24.48 36.94 17.95
C ILE A 15 24.50 35.68 17.07
N GLY A 16 25.62 34.95 17.03
CA GLY A 16 25.74 33.69 16.29
C GLY A 16 24.91 32.53 16.84
N SER A 17 24.62 32.52 18.15
CA SER A 17 23.84 31.47 18.80
C SER A 17 22.33 31.55 18.60
N LEU A 18 21.78 32.68 18.12
CA LEU A 18 20.35 32.78 17.78
C LEU A 18 20.01 32.31 16.36
N ALA A 19 21.01 32.11 15.49
CA ALA A 19 20.79 31.69 14.10
C ALA A 19 20.60 30.17 13.92
N LEU A 20 20.64 29.38 15.00
CA LEU A 20 20.45 27.92 14.97
C LEU A 20 19.02 27.46 15.29
N VAL A 21 18.05 28.37 15.45
CA VAL A 21 16.61 28.01 15.43
C VAL A 21 16.14 27.89 13.98
N GLY A 22 16.86 27.06 13.21
CA GLY A 22 16.46 26.56 11.91
C GLY A 22 15.86 25.15 12.05
N CYS A 23 15.01 24.94 13.05
CA CYS A 23 14.12 23.79 13.07
C CYS A 23 12.78 24.24 12.47
N GLY A 24 12.76 24.37 11.15
CA GLY A 24 11.53 24.16 10.40
C GLY A 24 11.14 22.69 10.55
N GLN A 25 10.61 22.33 11.70
CA GLN A 25 9.71 21.19 11.75
C GLN A 25 8.48 21.65 10.98
N ASP A 26 8.32 21.18 9.75
CA ASP A 26 7.03 21.23 9.08
C ASP A 26 6.03 20.63 10.07
N GLU A 27 5.20 21.49 10.65
CA GLU A 27 4.17 21.08 11.58
C GLU A 27 3.20 20.22 10.76
N LYS A 28 3.34 18.90 10.88
CA LYS A 28 2.44 17.96 10.21
C LYS A 28 1.06 18.21 10.78
N ASP A 29 0.15 18.72 9.96
CA ASP A 29 -1.27 18.86 10.31
C ASP A 29 -1.77 17.49 10.78
N PRO A 30 -2.16 17.34 12.06
CA PRO A 30 -2.62 16.05 12.58
C PRO A 30 -3.92 15.56 11.91
N ASN A 31 -4.61 16.45 11.18
CA ASN A 31 -5.81 16.11 10.42
C ASN A 31 -5.53 15.90 8.93
N HIS A 32 -4.28 15.75 8.51
CA HIS A 32 -3.93 15.40 7.14
C HIS A 32 -3.25 14.03 7.07
N ILE A 33 -3.72 13.15 6.19
CA ILE A 33 -3.11 11.84 5.93
C ILE A 33 -3.03 11.53 4.44
N LYS A 34 -2.00 10.79 4.03
CA LYS A 34 -1.83 10.25 2.69
C LYS A 34 -2.20 8.78 2.65
N VAL A 35 -3.13 8.42 1.77
CA VAL A 35 -3.64 7.04 1.63
C VAL A 35 -3.37 6.52 0.24
N GLY A 36 -2.57 5.46 0.15
CA GLY A 36 -2.28 4.74 -1.09
C GLY A 36 -3.44 3.85 -1.53
N VAL A 37 -3.89 4.00 -2.77
CA VAL A 37 -5.02 3.25 -3.37
C VAL A 37 -4.71 2.82 -4.80
N ILE A 38 -5.40 1.78 -5.29
CA ILE A 38 -5.24 1.31 -6.66
C ILE A 38 -6.19 2.07 -7.58
N VAL A 39 -5.70 2.46 -8.77
CA VAL A 39 -6.53 3.09 -9.80
C VAL A 39 -7.67 2.17 -10.24
N GLY A 40 -8.85 2.74 -10.48
CA GLY A 40 -10.03 2.00 -10.93
C GLY A 40 -11.17 2.02 -9.91
N ALA A 41 -11.82 0.86 -9.70
CA ALA A 41 -12.99 0.77 -8.83
C ALA A 41 -12.64 1.06 -7.35
N GLU A 42 -11.46 0.65 -6.93
CA GLU A 42 -10.91 0.88 -5.59
C GLU A 42 -10.74 2.37 -5.31
N GLN A 43 -10.19 3.12 -6.27
CA GLN A 43 -10.08 4.57 -6.18
C GLN A 43 -11.45 5.24 -6.04
N GLN A 44 -12.46 4.83 -6.81
CA GLN A 44 -13.81 5.40 -6.72
C GLN A 44 -14.43 5.20 -5.33
N VAL A 45 -14.21 4.03 -4.71
CA VAL A 45 -14.64 3.78 -3.34
C VAL A 45 -13.86 4.64 -2.34
N ALA A 46 -12.55 4.81 -2.55
CA ALA A 46 -11.72 5.67 -1.71
C ALA A 46 -12.10 7.16 -1.80
N GLU A 47 -12.49 7.66 -2.97
CA GLU A 47 -13.00 9.02 -3.15
C GLU A 47 -14.29 9.26 -2.36
N VAL A 48 -15.16 8.27 -2.25
CA VAL A 48 -16.34 8.34 -1.37
C VAL A 48 -15.91 8.36 0.10
N ALA A 49 -14.96 7.51 0.50
CA ALA A 49 -14.44 7.49 1.86
C ALA A 49 -13.75 8.81 2.24
N GLN A 50 -12.99 9.42 1.33
CA GLN A 50 -12.35 10.73 1.47
C GLN A 50 -13.38 11.82 1.77
N LYS A 51 -14.50 11.86 1.02
CA LYS A 51 -15.60 12.82 1.27
C LYS A 51 -16.20 12.62 2.66
N VAL A 52 -16.50 11.37 3.02
CA VAL A 52 -17.03 11.05 4.36
C VAL A 52 -16.05 11.42 5.47
N ALA A 53 -14.75 11.19 5.27
CA ALA A 53 -13.68 11.57 6.20
C ALA A 53 -13.68 13.08 6.45
N LYS A 54 -13.76 13.88 5.38
CA LYS A 54 -13.81 15.34 5.47
C LYS A 54 -15.08 15.83 6.15
N ASP A 55 -16.24 15.39 5.66
CA ASP A 55 -17.54 15.94 6.08
C ASP A 55 -17.92 15.58 7.51
N LYS A 56 -17.54 14.38 7.97
CA LYS A 56 -17.94 13.88 9.30
C LYS A 56 -16.87 14.02 10.37
N TYR A 57 -15.60 13.98 9.98
CA TYR A 57 -14.49 13.90 10.93
C TYR A 57 -13.50 15.05 10.79
N GLY A 58 -13.68 15.94 9.80
CA GLY A 58 -12.74 17.02 9.54
C GLY A 58 -11.36 16.54 9.05
N LEU A 59 -11.25 15.27 8.65
CA LEU A 59 -9.99 14.66 8.22
C LEU A 59 -9.75 14.93 6.74
N ASP A 60 -8.61 15.53 6.45
CA ASP A 60 -8.10 15.75 5.10
C ASP A 60 -7.34 14.52 4.62
N VAL A 61 -7.85 13.85 3.59
CA VAL A 61 -7.24 12.64 3.05
C VAL A 61 -6.71 12.95 1.65
N GLU A 62 -5.41 12.85 1.45
CA GLU A 62 -4.76 12.87 0.14
C GLU A 62 -4.71 11.44 -0.41
N LEU A 63 -5.38 11.19 -1.54
CA LEU A 63 -5.33 9.88 -2.21
C LEU A 63 -4.12 9.83 -3.14
N VAL A 64 -3.21 8.90 -2.88
CA VAL A 64 -2.06 8.60 -3.74
C VAL A 64 -2.36 7.35 -4.54
N THR A 65 -2.37 7.45 -5.87
CA THR A 65 -2.81 6.36 -6.73
C THR A 65 -1.65 5.52 -7.25
N PHE A 66 -1.86 4.21 -7.31
CA PHE A 66 -0.91 3.23 -7.83
C PHE A 66 -1.56 2.34 -8.88
N ASN A 67 -0.77 1.84 -9.82
CA ASN A 67 -1.21 0.93 -10.89
C ASN A 67 -0.65 -0.49 -10.75
N ASP A 68 0.04 -0.78 -9.66
CA ASP A 68 0.59 -2.10 -9.31
C ASP A 68 0.48 -2.39 -7.80
N TYR A 69 0.79 -3.61 -7.40
CA TYR A 69 0.65 -4.09 -6.01
C TYR A 69 1.98 -4.12 -5.23
N VAL A 70 3.10 -3.77 -5.85
CA VAL A 70 4.43 -3.76 -5.21
C VAL A 70 4.69 -2.42 -4.55
N LEU A 71 4.49 -1.32 -5.29
CA LEU A 71 4.81 0.04 -4.83
C LEU A 71 4.05 0.51 -3.58
N PRO A 72 2.76 0.19 -3.35
CA PRO A 72 2.04 0.73 -2.19
C PRO A 72 2.65 0.35 -0.83
N ASN A 73 3.19 -0.86 -0.68
CA ASN A 73 3.85 -1.28 0.56
C ASN A 73 5.25 -0.68 0.70
N GLU A 74 5.96 -0.50 -0.42
CA GLU A 74 7.27 0.16 -0.41
C GLU A 74 7.13 1.64 -0.01
N ALA A 75 6.17 2.35 -0.60
CA ALA A 75 5.85 3.74 -0.28
C ALA A 75 5.48 3.90 1.20
N LEU A 76 4.62 3.01 1.73
CA LEU A 76 4.25 3.03 3.15
C LEU A 76 5.46 2.73 4.05
N SER A 77 6.30 1.77 3.68
CA SER A 77 7.50 1.44 4.46
C SER A 77 8.55 2.55 4.46
N LYS A 78 8.57 3.41 3.43
CA LYS A 78 9.45 4.59 3.34
C LYS A 78 8.88 5.83 4.00
N GLY A 79 7.59 5.82 4.35
CA GLY A 79 6.87 6.97 4.92
C GLY A 79 6.40 7.99 3.88
N ASP A 80 6.35 7.60 2.60
CA ASP A 80 5.82 8.45 1.52
C ASP A 80 4.28 8.56 1.58
N ILE A 81 3.63 7.57 2.20
CA ILE A 81 2.20 7.54 2.53
C ILE A 81 2.01 7.07 3.97
N ASP A 82 0.90 7.44 4.61
CA ASP A 82 0.61 7.11 6.01
C ASP A 82 -0.18 5.79 6.16
N ALA A 83 -0.96 5.43 5.14
CA ALA A 83 -1.68 4.16 5.06
C ALA A 83 -1.85 3.72 3.61
N ASN A 84 -2.20 2.45 3.38
CA ASN A 84 -2.69 1.97 2.10
C ASN A 84 -3.92 1.07 2.27
N ALA A 85 -4.77 1.01 1.24
CA ALA A 85 -5.98 0.20 1.22
C ALA A 85 -6.13 -0.51 -0.13
N PHE A 86 -5.45 -1.65 -0.28
CA PHE A 86 -5.47 -2.41 -1.54
C PHE A 86 -5.33 -3.94 -1.42
N GLN A 87 -4.83 -4.43 -0.29
CA GLN A 87 -4.33 -5.80 -0.16
C GLN A 87 -5.15 -6.61 0.86
N HIS A 88 -5.14 -7.93 0.68
CA HIS A 88 -5.67 -8.87 1.67
C HIS A 88 -4.57 -9.44 2.57
N LYS A 89 -4.95 -9.97 3.74
CA LYS A 89 -4.02 -10.46 4.78
C LYS A 89 -2.95 -11.45 4.27
N PRO A 90 -3.25 -12.46 3.43
CA PRO A 90 -2.20 -13.33 2.90
C PRO A 90 -1.13 -12.61 2.08
N TYR A 91 -1.52 -11.58 1.34
CA TYR A 91 -0.60 -10.77 0.53
C TYR A 91 0.31 -9.95 1.43
N LEU A 92 -0.28 -9.28 2.43
CA LEU A 92 0.49 -8.55 3.45
C LEU A 92 1.49 -9.48 4.13
N ASP A 93 1.05 -10.63 4.66
CA ASP A 93 1.91 -11.60 5.35
C ASP A 93 3.08 -12.06 4.47
N GLN A 94 2.82 -12.32 3.19
CA GLN A 94 3.85 -12.70 2.23
C GLN A 94 4.84 -11.54 1.97
N GLN A 95 4.35 -10.30 1.84
CA GLN A 95 5.19 -9.12 1.67
C GLN A 95 6.06 -8.85 2.91
N LEU A 96 5.52 -9.00 4.12
CA LEU A 96 6.29 -8.90 5.36
C LEU A 96 7.43 -9.93 5.38
N LYS A 97 7.13 -11.18 4.99
CA LYS A 97 8.11 -12.27 4.92
C LYS A 97 9.20 -12.02 3.88
N ASP A 98 8.82 -11.59 2.67
CA ASP A 98 9.73 -11.50 1.53
C ASP A 98 10.55 -10.20 1.48
N ARG A 99 10.04 -9.12 2.08
CA ARG A 99 10.65 -7.78 2.02
C ARG A 99 11.10 -7.26 3.39
N GLY A 100 10.74 -7.93 4.48
CA GLY A 100 11.10 -7.50 5.83
C GLY A 100 10.42 -6.21 6.27
N TYR A 101 9.31 -5.84 5.63
CA TYR A 101 8.53 -4.66 6.00
C TYR A 101 7.99 -4.79 7.44
N LYS A 102 7.80 -3.64 8.10
CA LYS A 102 7.24 -3.55 9.46
C LYS A 102 5.84 -2.94 9.43
N LEU A 103 4.99 -3.51 8.59
CA LEU A 103 3.63 -3.03 8.38
C LEU A 103 2.64 -3.89 9.17
N VAL A 104 1.52 -3.28 9.56
CA VAL A 104 0.44 -3.96 10.28
C VAL A 104 -0.90 -3.59 9.67
N ALA A 105 -1.84 -4.54 9.72
CA ALA A 105 -3.22 -4.24 9.38
C ALA A 105 -3.89 -3.47 10.53
N VAL A 106 -4.42 -2.28 10.24
CA VAL A 106 -5.13 -1.43 11.21
C VAL A 106 -6.65 -1.60 11.17
N GLY A 107 -7.16 -2.24 10.13
CA GLY A 107 -8.59 -2.51 9.96
C GLY A 107 -8.89 -3.30 8.68
N ASN A 108 -10.09 -3.88 8.64
CA ASN A 108 -10.62 -4.55 7.45
C ASN A 108 -11.63 -3.63 6.77
N THR A 109 -11.61 -3.59 5.44
CA THR A 109 -12.59 -2.86 4.62
C THR A 109 -13.54 -3.87 3.95
N PHE A 110 -13.15 -4.38 2.79
CA PHE A 110 -13.87 -5.37 2.00
C PHE A 110 -12.86 -6.21 1.22
N VAL A 111 -13.32 -7.32 0.65
CA VAL A 111 -12.51 -8.13 -0.25
C VAL A 111 -13.32 -8.41 -1.51
N TYR A 112 -12.70 -8.24 -2.67
CA TYR A 112 -13.33 -8.63 -3.92
C TYR A 112 -13.25 -10.15 -4.09
N PRO A 113 -14.35 -10.83 -4.46
CA PRO A 113 -14.30 -12.22 -4.90
C PRO A 113 -13.39 -12.36 -6.11
N ILE A 114 -12.50 -13.36 -6.09
CA ILE A 114 -11.74 -13.71 -7.30
C ILE A 114 -12.66 -14.49 -8.24
N ALA A 115 -12.60 -14.18 -9.53
CA ALA A 115 -13.43 -14.80 -10.55
C ALA A 115 -12.63 -15.02 -11.83
N GLY A 116 -13.04 -16.02 -12.61
CA GLY A 116 -12.58 -16.23 -13.97
C GLY A 116 -13.40 -15.38 -14.93
N TYR A 117 -12.73 -14.80 -15.93
CA TYR A 117 -13.36 -14.04 -17.01
C TYR A 117 -12.85 -14.53 -18.35
N SER A 118 -13.67 -14.45 -19.38
CA SER A 118 -13.26 -14.79 -20.74
C SER A 118 -13.86 -13.83 -21.74
N LYS A 119 -13.08 -13.53 -22.79
CA LYS A 119 -13.56 -12.87 -24.01
C LYS A 119 -13.87 -13.87 -25.14
N LYS A 120 -13.56 -15.16 -24.93
CA LYS A 120 -13.58 -16.20 -25.97
C LYS A 120 -14.69 -17.24 -25.77
N ILE A 121 -15.02 -17.54 -24.52
CA ILE A 121 -16.03 -18.54 -24.12
C ILE A 121 -17.01 -17.89 -23.16
N LYS A 122 -18.22 -18.42 -23.08
CA LYS A 122 -19.28 -17.90 -22.19
C LYS A 122 -19.48 -18.77 -20.96
N SER A 123 -19.09 -20.04 -21.02
CA SER A 123 -19.20 -20.99 -19.91
C SER A 123 -18.04 -21.99 -19.89
N LEU A 124 -17.85 -22.66 -18.74
CA LEU A 124 -16.71 -23.55 -18.51
C LEU A 124 -16.74 -24.82 -19.37
N ASP A 125 -17.92 -25.27 -19.82
CA ASP A 125 -18.11 -26.42 -20.72
C ASP A 125 -17.59 -26.16 -22.15
N GLU A 126 -17.34 -24.90 -22.52
CA GLU A 126 -16.68 -24.55 -23.78
C GLU A 126 -15.14 -24.64 -23.70
N LEU A 127 -14.56 -24.94 -22.53
CA LEU A 127 -13.11 -25.13 -22.42
C LEU A 127 -12.67 -26.40 -23.16
N GLN A 128 -11.67 -26.23 -24.02
CA GLN A 128 -11.05 -27.33 -24.76
C GLN A 128 -9.72 -27.73 -24.13
N ASP A 129 -9.32 -28.99 -24.29
CA ASP A 129 -7.99 -29.44 -23.90
C ASP A 129 -6.91 -28.58 -24.59
N GLY A 130 -5.88 -28.21 -23.81
CA GLY A 130 -4.84 -27.29 -24.26
C GLY A 130 -5.23 -25.79 -24.19
N SER A 131 -6.44 -25.46 -23.72
CA SER A 131 -6.81 -24.06 -23.46
C SER A 131 -5.85 -23.40 -22.47
N GLN A 132 -5.55 -22.13 -22.72
CA GLN A 132 -4.68 -21.33 -21.85
C GLN A 132 -5.52 -20.48 -20.88
N VAL A 133 -5.17 -20.58 -19.60
CA VAL A 133 -5.75 -19.76 -18.52
C VAL A 133 -4.66 -18.86 -17.97
N ALA A 134 -4.83 -17.53 -18.10
CA ALA A 134 -3.95 -16.57 -17.46
C ALA A 134 -4.27 -16.47 -15.97
N VAL A 135 -3.23 -16.50 -15.13
CA VAL A 135 -3.34 -16.38 -13.67
C VAL A 135 -2.37 -15.30 -13.16
N PRO A 136 -2.64 -14.70 -11.98
CA PRO A 136 -1.70 -13.79 -11.33
C PRO A 136 -0.36 -14.48 -11.05
N ASN A 137 0.73 -13.71 -11.01
CA ASN A 137 2.08 -14.23 -10.80
C ASN A 137 2.61 -14.03 -9.37
N ASP A 138 1.95 -13.22 -8.53
CA ASP A 138 2.32 -13.15 -7.11
C ASP A 138 1.83 -14.40 -6.36
N PRO A 139 2.58 -14.89 -5.34
CA PRO A 139 2.31 -16.20 -4.73
C PRO A 139 0.89 -16.35 -4.18
N THR A 140 0.35 -15.30 -3.58
CA THR A 140 -0.92 -15.38 -2.86
C THR A 140 -2.12 -15.30 -3.79
N ASN A 141 -2.08 -14.46 -4.81
CA ASN A 141 -3.14 -14.40 -5.82
C ASN A 141 -3.04 -15.58 -6.80
N LEU A 142 -1.83 -16.04 -7.14
CA LEU A 142 -1.64 -17.32 -7.85
C LEU A 142 -2.30 -18.46 -7.07
N GLY A 143 -1.98 -18.55 -5.78
CA GLY A 143 -2.56 -19.57 -4.91
C GLY A 143 -4.09 -19.52 -4.88
N ARG A 144 -4.66 -18.32 -4.74
CA ARG A 144 -6.12 -18.09 -4.77
C ARG A 144 -6.75 -18.51 -6.10
N SER A 145 -6.09 -18.24 -7.23
CA SER A 145 -6.54 -18.67 -8.57
C SER A 145 -6.49 -20.18 -8.74
N LEU A 146 -5.40 -20.84 -8.33
CA LEU A 146 -5.27 -22.30 -8.44
C LEU A 146 -6.30 -23.02 -7.57
N LEU A 147 -6.56 -22.52 -6.36
CA LEU A 147 -7.62 -23.04 -5.49
C LEU A 147 -9.02 -22.87 -6.11
N LEU A 148 -9.27 -21.75 -6.81
CA LEU A 148 -10.52 -21.56 -7.56
C LEU A 148 -10.63 -22.58 -8.70
N LEU A 149 -9.57 -22.77 -9.48
CA LEU A 149 -9.54 -23.75 -10.58
C LEU A 149 -9.78 -25.18 -10.08
N GLN A 150 -9.21 -25.55 -8.93
CA GLN A 150 -9.52 -26.83 -8.29
C GLN A 150 -10.98 -26.92 -7.85
N LYS A 151 -11.52 -25.86 -7.23
CA LYS A 151 -12.91 -25.82 -6.75
C LYS A 151 -13.91 -26.04 -7.89
N VAL A 152 -13.60 -25.58 -9.10
CA VAL A 152 -14.45 -25.79 -10.29
C VAL A 152 -14.09 -27.05 -11.09
N GLY A 153 -13.18 -27.89 -10.57
CA GLY A 153 -12.85 -29.20 -11.16
C GLY A 153 -11.92 -29.16 -12.37
N LEU A 154 -11.29 -28.01 -12.68
CA LEU A 154 -10.40 -27.88 -13.84
C LEU A 154 -9.00 -28.44 -13.61
N ILE A 155 -8.54 -28.44 -12.35
CA ILE A 155 -7.24 -29.00 -11.96
C ILE A 155 -7.36 -29.75 -10.63
N LYS A 156 -6.35 -30.56 -10.32
CA LYS A 156 -6.19 -31.19 -9.01
C LYS A 156 -4.87 -30.75 -8.39
N LEU A 157 -4.92 -30.13 -7.22
CA LEU A 157 -3.75 -29.77 -6.43
C LEU A 157 -3.32 -30.95 -5.55
N LYS A 158 -2.06 -30.92 -5.12
CA LYS A 158 -1.55 -31.85 -4.11
C LYS A 158 -2.23 -31.58 -2.77
N ASP A 159 -2.40 -32.62 -1.96
CA ASP A 159 -2.93 -32.46 -0.61
C ASP A 159 -1.99 -31.63 0.26
N GLY A 160 -2.56 -30.84 1.18
CA GLY A 160 -1.78 -30.08 2.17
C GLY A 160 -1.06 -28.82 1.64
N VAL A 161 -1.32 -28.38 0.41
CA VAL A 161 -0.67 -27.17 -0.18
C VAL A 161 -1.08 -25.83 0.46
N GLY A 162 -2.14 -25.82 1.28
CA GLY A 162 -2.62 -24.62 1.95
C GLY A 162 -3.01 -23.50 0.98
N LEU A 163 -2.64 -22.25 1.32
CA LEU A 163 -2.98 -21.05 0.54
C LEU A 163 -1.97 -20.70 -0.56
N LEU A 164 -0.85 -21.42 -0.66
CA LEU A 164 0.26 -21.10 -1.57
C LEU A 164 0.61 -22.26 -2.51
N PRO A 165 -0.36 -22.89 -3.21
CA PRO A 165 -0.03 -23.81 -4.29
C PRO A 165 0.72 -23.08 -5.42
N THR A 166 1.55 -23.83 -6.15
CA THR A 166 2.32 -23.34 -7.31
C THR A 166 2.03 -24.21 -8.54
N VAL A 167 2.40 -23.70 -9.72
CA VAL A 167 2.40 -24.44 -10.99
C VAL A 167 3.64 -25.33 -11.07
#